data_AF-A0A7Z2VPB3-F1
#
_entry.id   AF-A0A7Z2VPB3-F1
#
_cell.length_a   1.000
_cell.length_b   1.000
_cell.length_c   1.000
_cell.angle_alpha   90.00
_cell.angle_beta   90.00
_cell.angle_gamma   90.00
#
_symmetry.space_group_name_H-M   'P 1'
#
loop_
_entity.id
_entity.type
_entity.pdbx_description
1 polymer ?
#
loop_
_entity_poly.entity_id
_entity_poly.type
_entity_poly.pdbx_seq_one_letter_code
_entity_poly.pdbx_strand_id
1 'polypeptide(L)' 'MTFRSSGLTTLRIDFGAMLEKVTASLIEHIEQRTTEYTSFVVDMKLVKRDSCKQV' A
#
# COMPACT_ATOMS: atom_id res chain seq x y z
N MET A 1 -27.72 20.69 -9.49
CA MET A 1 -27.22 19.98 -8.30
C MET A 1 -26.13 19.02 -8.76
N THR A 2 -24.86 19.37 -8.59
CA THR A 2 -23.73 18.56 -9.05
C THR A 2 -23.44 17.47 -8.01
N PHE A 3 -23.70 16.21 -8.36
CA PHE A 3 -23.24 15.05 -7.57
C PHE A 3 -21.71 15.00 -7.62
N ARG A 4 -21.04 15.60 -6.63
CA ARG A 4 -19.62 15.32 -6.37
C ARG A 4 -19.57 13.99 -5.61
N SER A 5 -18.94 12.96 -6.18
CA SER A 5 -18.79 11.69 -5.46
C SER A 5 -17.93 11.93 -4.22
N SER A 6 -18.54 11.75 -3.04
CA SER A 6 -17.79 11.65 -1.79
C SER A 6 -16.94 10.40 -1.90
N GLY A 7 -15.63 10.56 -2.12
CA GLY A 7 -14.73 9.44 -2.44
C GLY A 7 -14.88 8.21 -1.54
N LEU A 8 -14.39 7.06 -2.00
CA LEU A 8 -14.57 5.77 -1.32
C LEU A 8 -13.83 5.69 0.02
N THR A 9 -14.47 5.21 1.09
CA THR A 9 -13.76 4.77 2.30
C THR A 9 -12.80 3.66 1.89
N THR A 10 -11.52 3.80 2.23
CA THR A 10 -10.48 2.92 1.69
C THR A 10 -9.38 2.67 2.70
N LEU A 11 -8.66 1.55 2.56
CA LEU A 11 -7.39 1.33 3.22
C LEU A 11 -6.30 1.98 2.36
N ARG A 12 -5.70 3.04 2.88
CA ARG A 12 -4.53 3.66 2.27
C ARG A 12 -3.30 2.81 2.59
N ILE A 13 -2.59 2.45 1.53
CA ILE A 13 -1.29 1.81 1.58
C ILE A 13 -0.27 2.84 1.14
N ASP A 14 0.89 2.87 1.79
CA ASP A 14 2.03 3.63 1.27
C ASP A 14 2.76 2.83 0.20
N PHE A 15 2.31 2.99 -1.06
CA PHE A 15 2.91 2.31 -2.19
C PHE A 15 4.35 2.76 -2.48
N GLY A 16 4.71 4.00 -2.11
CA GLY A 16 6.08 4.49 -2.27
C GLY A 16 7.03 3.74 -1.36
N ALA A 17 6.71 3.67 -0.07
CA ALA A 17 7.48 2.89 0.91
C ALA A 17 7.50 1.39 0.57
N MET A 18 6.41 0.83 0.05
CA MET A 18 6.37 -0.56 -0.42
C MET A 18 7.33 -0.79 -1.59
N LEU A 19 7.31 0.09 -2.61
CA LEU A 19 8.19 -0.02 -3.77
C LEU A 19 9.67 0.12 -3.40
N GLU A 20 9.99 1.01 -2.46
CA GLU A 20 11.35 1.14 -1.93
C GLU A 20 11.85 -0.16 -1.32
N LYS A 21 11.05 -0.78 -0.42
CA LYS A 21 11.39 -2.08 0.19
C LYS A 21 11.55 -3.19 -0.85
N VAL A 22 10.64 -3.26 -1.83
CA VAL A 22 10.72 -4.25 -2.93
C VAL A 22 12.00 -4.07 -3.74
N THR A 23 12.32 -2.83 -4.11
CA THR A 23 13.47 -2.52 -4.95
C THR A 23 14.77 -2.81 -4.20
N ALA A 24 14.87 -2.40 -2.94
CA ALA A 24 16.03 -2.69 -2.10
C ALA A 24 16.25 -4.20 -1.93
N SER A 25 15.17 -4.94 -1.63
CA SER A 25 15.23 -6.40 -1.51
C SER A 25 15.67 -7.06 -2.82
N LEU A 26 15.15 -6.61 -3.97
CA LEU A 26 15.55 -7.12 -5.28
C LEU A 26 17.04 -6.88 -5.56
N ILE A 27 17.55 -5.67 -5.29
CA ILE A 27 18.97 -5.34 -5.48
C ILE A 27 19.83 -6.26 -4.61
N GLU A 28 19.48 -6.42 -3.33
CA GLU A 28 20.21 -7.30 -2.41
C GLU A 28 20.26 -8.74 -2.92
N HIS A 29 19.14 -9.28 -3.44
CA HIS A 29 19.09 -10.65 -3.95
C HIS A 29 19.96 -10.83 -5.20
N ILE A 30 19.99 -9.83 -6.09
CA ILE A 30 20.86 -9.81 -7.27
C ILE A 30 22.33 -9.81 -6.84
N GLU A 31 22.71 -8.93 -5.91
CA GLU A 31 24.09 -8.80 -5.44
C GLU A 31 24.58 -10.07 -4.73
N GLN A 32 23.72 -10.69 -3.94
CA GLN A 32 24.03 -11.93 -3.21
C GLN A 32 23.85 -13.19 -4.07
N ARG A 33 23.34 -13.06 -5.30
CA ARG A 33 22.99 -14.19 -6.20
C ARG A 33 22.10 -15.23 -5.55
N THR A 34 21.16 -14.79 -4.72
CA THR A 34 20.23 -15.65 -4.00
C THR A 34 18.83 -15.57 -4.62
N THR A 35 18.08 -16.64 -4.46
CA THR A 35 16.66 -16.73 -4.83
C THR A 35 15.78 -17.02 -3.61
N GLU A 36 16.32 -16.79 -2.42
CA GLU A 36 15.57 -16.94 -1.17
C GLU A 36 14.37 -15.97 -1.12
N TYR A 37 13.41 -16.31 -0.29
CA TYR A 37 12.18 -15.54 -0.15
C TYR A 37 12.33 -14.50 0.96
N THR A 38 11.95 -13.25 0.67
CA THR A 38 11.88 -12.17 1.65
C THR A 38 10.45 -11.71 1.88
N SER A 39 10.03 -11.64 3.13
CA SER A 39 8.74 -11.07 3.55
C SER A 39 8.93 -9.74 4.25
N PHE A 40 8.06 -8.77 3.97
CA PHE A 40 7.98 -7.52 4.71
C PHE A 40 6.54 -7.13 4.96
N VAL A 41 6.32 -6.39 6.05
CA VAL A 41 5.02 -5.84 6.40
C VAL A 41 4.91 -4.41 5.86
N VAL A 42 3.71 -4.08 5.36
CA VAL A 42 3.36 -2.73 4.91
C VAL A 42 2.26 -2.19 5.80
N ASP A 43 2.48 -0.99 6.34
CA ASP A 43 1.49 -0.33 7.17
C ASP A 43 0.31 0.17 6.34
N MET A 44 -0.89 -0.09 6.86
CA MET A 44 -2.14 0.35 6.25
C MET A 44 -2.86 1.31 7.19
N LYS A 45 -3.50 2.33 6.62
CA LYS A 45 -4.31 3.28 7.36
C LYS A 45 -5.71 3.35 6.78
N LEU A 46 -6.72 3.20 7.63
CA LEU A 46 -8.11 3.41 7.23
C LEU A 46 -8.36 4.91 6.95
N VAL A 47 -8.80 5.21 5.74
CA VAL A 47 -9.28 6.54 5.34
C VAL A 47 -10.80 6.48 5.27
N LYS A 48 -11.45 6.91 6.35
CA LYS A 48 -12.91 7.02 6.44
C LYS A 48 -13.43 8.19 5.60
N ARG A 49 -14.48 7.95 4.81
CA ARG A 49 -15.18 8.95 3.98
C ARG A 49 -16.69 8.72 4.05
N ASP A 50 -17.48 9.64 3.52
CA ASP A 50 -18.95 9.59 3.62
C ASP A 50 -19.61 8.47 2.80
N SER A 51 -18.83 7.74 2.02
CA SER A 51 -19.29 6.53 1.31
C SER A 51 -19.53 5.34 2.25
N CYS A 52 -19.08 5.38 3.51
CA CYS A 52 -19.43 4.39 4.53
C CYS A 52 -20.08 5.08 5.73
N LYS A 53 -21.40 4.88 5.87
CA LYS A 53 -22.22 5.45 6.95
C LYS A 53 -22.83 4.33 7.79
N GLN A 54 -23.07 4.65 9.05
CA GLN A 54 -23.86 3.79 9.93
C GLN A 54 -25.32 3.83 9.45
N VAL A 55 -25.92 2.64 9.33
CA VAL A 55 -27.35 2.45 9.00
C VAL A 55 -28.13 2.20 10.27
#